data_AF-A0A1T5F172-F1
#
_entry.id   AF-A0A1T5F172-F1
#
_cell.length_a   1.000
_cell.length_b   1.000
_cell.length_c   1.000
_cell.angle_alpha   90.00
_cell.angle_beta   90.00
_cell.angle_gamma   90.00
#
_symmetry.space_group_name_H-M   'P 1'
#
loop_
_entity.id
_entity.type
_entity.pdbx_description
1 polymer ?
#
loop_
_entity_poly.entity_id
_entity_poly.type
_entity_poly.pdbx_seq_one_letter_code
_entity_poly.pdbx_strand_id
1 'polypeptide(L)'
;MLHPSYSDLMEVVNSEVQEGEAPIVNSRYSIVLATAKRARQLIGGSEPMVNPRGRKPLSVAIDELYKGDLKIVSKDEDEED
;
A
#
# COMPACT_ATOMS: atom_id res chain seq x y z
N MET A 1 18.58 1.03 -1.61
CA MET A 1 17.18 0.87 -1.19
C MET A 1 16.35 1.84 -1.99
N LEU A 2 15.27 1.39 -2.62
CA LEU A 2 14.23 2.31 -3.10
C LEU A 2 13.57 2.92 -1.86
N HIS A 3 13.65 4.23 -1.75
CA HIS A 3 12.92 5.02 -0.76
C HIS A 3 12.01 5.95 -1.55
N PRO A 4 10.89 5.42 -2.09
CA PRO A 4 9.92 6.27 -2.77
C PRO A 4 9.51 7.38 -1.81
N SER A 5 9.41 8.59 -2.35
CA SER A 5 8.87 9.71 -1.61
C SER A 5 7.39 9.43 -1.29
N TYR A 6 6.86 10.13 -0.30
CA TYR A 6 5.42 10.05 -0.03
C TYR A 6 4.58 10.47 -1.26
N SER A 7 5.05 11.45 -2.02
CA SER A 7 4.39 11.88 -3.25
C SER A 7 4.34 10.75 -4.27
N ASP A 8 5.45 10.00 -4.43
CA ASP A 8 5.53 8.87 -5.35
C ASP A 8 4.52 7.79 -4.95
N LEU A 9 4.41 7.49 -3.65
CA LEU A 9 3.44 6.51 -3.16
C LEU A 9 1.99 6.98 -3.34
N MET A 10 1.71 8.28 -3.17
CA MET A 10 0.37 8.81 -3.45
C MET A 10 0.00 8.73 -4.93
N GLU A 11 0.95 9.02 -5.81
CA GLU A 11 0.74 8.94 -7.26
C GLU A 11 0.43 7.49 -7.66
N VAL A 12 1.21 6.52 -7.20
CA VAL A 12 0.97 5.10 -7.47
C VAL A 12 -0.42 4.68 -6.98
N VAL A 13 -0.78 5.00 -5.73
CA VAL A 13 -2.06 4.57 -5.16
C VAL A 13 -3.25 5.21 -5.88
N ASN A 14 -3.16 6.48 -6.26
CA ASN A 14 -4.26 7.16 -6.94
C ASN A 14 -4.23 7.00 -8.47
N SER A 15 -3.25 6.29 -9.04
CA SER A 15 -3.09 6.16 -10.50
C SER A 15 -4.24 5.41 -11.19
N GLU A 16 -4.98 4.60 -10.45
CA GLU A 16 -6.14 3.83 -10.95
C GLU A 16 -7.48 4.59 -10.84
N VAL A 17 -7.49 5.79 -10.25
CA VAL A 17 -8.71 6.58 -10.04
C VAL A 17 -9.12 7.27 -11.34
N GLN A 18 -10.38 7.14 -11.75
CA GLN A 18 -10.87 7.81 -12.95
C GLN A 18 -10.98 9.32 -12.76
N GLU A 19 -10.82 10.07 -13.85
CA GLU A 19 -10.93 11.52 -13.82
C GLU A 19 -12.36 11.94 -13.43
N GLY A 20 -12.48 12.60 -12.27
CA GLY A 20 -13.76 12.98 -11.67
C GLY A 20 -14.18 12.14 -10.46
N GLU A 21 -13.49 11.04 -10.16
CA GLU A 21 -13.69 10.24 -8.94
C GLU A 21 -12.85 10.78 -7.77
N ALA A 22 -13.28 10.44 -6.55
CA ALA A 22 -12.53 10.81 -5.36
C ALA A 22 -11.24 9.99 -5.27
N PRO A 23 -10.10 10.60 -4.91
CA PRO A 23 -8.84 9.88 -4.72
C PRO A 23 -8.94 8.88 -3.56
N ILE A 24 -8.33 7.71 -3.74
CA ILE A 24 -8.26 6.64 -2.73
C ILE A 24 -7.52 7.11 -1.48
N VAL A 25 -6.44 7.88 -1.65
CA VAL A 25 -5.69 8.46 -0.53
C VAL A 25 -5.47 9.96 -0.68
N ASN A 26 -5.87 10.69 0.37
CA ASN A 26 -5.67 12.13 0.51
C ASN A 26 -4.64 12.51 1.59
N SER A 27 -4.10 11.54 2.33
CA SER A 27 -3.25 11.81 3.48
C SER A 27 -2.11 10.81 3.66
N ARG A 28 -1.02 11.29 4.28
CA ARG A 28 0.16 10.49 4.65
C ARG A 28 -0.21 9.36 5.57
N TYR A 29 -1.17 9.63 6.44
CA TYR A 29 -1.60 8.71 7.47
C TYR A 29 -2.24 7.47 6.87
N SER A 30 -2.97 7.58 5.74
CA SER A 30 -3.57 6.44 5.05
C SER A 30 -2.51 5.44 4.57
N ILE A 31 -1.43 5.94 3.95
CA ILE A 31 -0.31 5.10 3.49
C ILE A 31 0.42 4.46 4.67
N VAL A 32 0.66 5.22 5.74
CA VAL A 32 1.29 4.70 6.96
C VAL A 32 0.44 3.57 7.57
N LEU A 33 -0.88 3.75 7.67
CA LEU A 33 -1.79 2.76 8.23
C LEU A 33 -1.83 1.50 7.37
N ALA A 34 -1.95 1.63 6.05
CA ALA A 34 -1.99 0.51 5.11
C ALA A 34 -0.70 -0.31 5.17
N THR A 35 0.46 0.35 5.05
CA THR A 35 1.77 -0.33 5.10
C THR A 35 2.06 -0.94 6.47
N ALA A 36 1.62 -0.32 7.57
CA ALA A 36 1.71 -0.91 8.91
C ALA A 36 0.80 -2.14 9.08
N LYS A 37 -0.43 -2.10 8.55
CA LYS A 37 -1.35 -3.25 8.55
C LYS A 37 -0.74 -4.41 7.76
N ARG A 38 -0.24 -4.14 6.55
CA ARG A 38 0.43 -5.15 5.71
C ARG A 38 1.69 -5.71 6.35
N ALA A 39 2.53 -4.86 6.96
CA ALA A 39 3.71 -5.33 7.68
C ALA A 39 3.36 -6.33 8.81
N ARG A 40 2.25 -6.12 9.53
CA ARG A 40 1.77 -7.08 10.54
C ARG A 40 1.31 -8.40 9.94
N GLN A 41 0.66 -8.38 8.78
CA GLN A 41 0.29 -9.60 8.05
C GLN A 41 1.53 -10.43 7.67
N LEU A 42 2.57 -9.77 7.15
CA LEU A 42 3.85 -10.40 6.83
C LEU A 42 4.53 -11.00 8.07
N ILE A 43 4.49 -10.30 9.22
CA ILE A 43 4.97 -10.83 10.50
C ILE A 43 4.15 -12.07 10.92
N GLY A 44 2.85 -12.07 10.64
CA GLY A 44 1.95 -13.20 10.87
C GLY A 44 2.10 -14.37 9.89
N GLY A 45 3.10 -14.33 9.00
CA GLY A 45 3.39 -15.41 8.05
C GLY A 45 2.66 -15.32 6.72
N SER A 46 2.00 -14.19 6.41
CA SER A 46 1.45 -13.97 5.07
C SER A 46 2.56 -13.93 4.03
N GLU A 47 2.30 -14.50 2.85
CA GLU A 47 3.29 -14.55 1.77
C GLU A 47 3.58 -13.14 1.22
N PRO A 48 4.86 -12.76 1.06
CA PRO A 48 5.26 -11.53 0.39
C PRO A 48 4.92 -11.59 -1.11
N MET A 49 4.39 -10.50 -1.66
CA MET A 49 4.13 -10.35 -3.10
C MET A 49 5.39 -9.93 -3.87
N VAL A 50 6.41 -9.44 -3.15
CA VAL A 50 7.73 -9.12 -3.69
C VAL A 50 8.80 -9.94 -3.00
N ASN A 51 9.92 -10.19 -3.69
CA ASN A 51 11.07 -10.85 -3.07
C ASN A 51 11.56 -10.00 -1.87
N PRO A 52 11.51 -10.53 -0.63
CA PRO A 52 11.81 -9.76 0.57
C PRO A 52 13.29 -9.40 0.67
N ARG A 53 14.20 -10.20 0.08
CA ARG A 53 15.66 -10.01 0.13
C ARG A 53 16.19 -9.76 1.57
N GLY A 54 15.60 -10.40 2.57
CA GLY A 54 15.94 -10.22 3.99
C GLY A 54 15.60 -8.84 4.58
N ARG A 55 14.80 -8.02 3.89
CA ARG A 55 14.37 -6.70 4.38
C ARG A 55 13.34 -6.83 5.51
N LYS A 56 13.24 -5.78 6.32
CA LYS A 56 12.20 -5.67 7.36
C LYS A 56 10.81 -5.73 6.73
N PRO A 57 9.79 -6.33 7.40
CA PRO A 57 8.43 -6.44 6.87
C PRO A 57 7.83 -5.11 6.40
N LEU A 58 8.07 -4.01 7.11
CA LEU A 58 7.60 -2.69 6.69
C LEU A 58 8.21 -2.23 5.35
N SER A 59 9.50 -2.50 5.13
CA SER A 59 10.16 -2.18 3.87
C SER A 59 9.66 -3.04 2.71
N VAL A 60 9.22 -4.26 2.99
CA VAL A 60 8.57 -5.13 2.00
C VAL A 60 7.19 -4.58 1.67
N ALA A 61 6.37 -4.23 2.67
CA ALA A 61 5.04 -3.66 2.46
C ALA A 61 5.06 -2.34 1.65
N ILE A 62 6.05 -1.47 1.87
CA ILE A 62 6.23 -0.25 1.06
C ILE A 62 6.60 -0.58 -0.39
N ASP A 63 7.41 -1.61 -0.62
CA ASP A 63 7.81 -2.04 -1.98
C ASP A 63 6.65 -2.71 -2.72
N GLU A 64 5.83 -3.49 -2.03
CA GLU A 64 4.57 -4.03 -2.56
C GLU A 64 3.61 -2.89 -2.95
N LEU A 65 3.45 -1.87 -2.10
CA LEU A 65 2.61 -0.71 -2.42
C LEU A 65 3.14 0.06 -3.63
N TYR A 66 4.44 0.33 -3.66
CA TYR A 66 5.07 1.08 -4.75
C TYR A 66 4.99 0.38 -6.11
N LYS A 67 4.96 -0.96 -6.13
CA LYS A 67 4.77 -1.74 -7.35
C LYS A 67 3.31 -1.94 -7.75
N GLY A 68 2.36 -1.51 -6.91
CA GLY A 68 0.94 -1.73 -7.11
C GLY A 68 0.44 -3.13 -6.71
N ASP A 69 1.30 -3.97 -6.12
CA ASP A 69 0.92 -5.31 -5.64
C ASP A 69 0.01 -5.22 -4.41
N LEU A 70 0.18 -4.19 -3.58
CA LEU A 70 -0.69 -3.87 -2.44
C LEU A 70 -1.64 -2.74 -2.81
N LYS A 71 -2.96 -2.99 -2.74
CA LYS A 71 -4.01 -1.96 -2.93
C LYS A 71 -4.60 -1.50 -1.61
N ILE A 72 -4.98 -0.22 -1.55
CA ILE A 72 -5.73 0.36 -0.43
C ILE A 72 -7.17 0.45 -0.89
N VAL A 73 -8.07 -0.25 -0.21
CA VAL A 73 -9.51 -0.21 -0.46
C VAL A 73 -10.19 0.66 0.60
N SER A 74 -11.21 1.40 0.16
CA SER A 74 -12.05 2.22 1.03
C SER A 74 -13.08 1.33 1.70
N LYS A 75 -13.40 1.57 2.98
CA LYS A 75 -14.33 0.71 3.72
C LYS A 75 -15.73 0.64 3.10
N ASP A 76 -16.12 1.64 2.31
CA ASP A 76 -17.40 1.66 1.59
C ASP A 76 -17.46 0.61 0.46
N GLU A 77 -16.32 0.10 -0.03
CA GLU A 77 -16.26 -1.00 -1.02
C GLU A 77 -16.28 -2.39 -0.37
N ASP A 78 -15.95 -2.49 0.92
CA ASP A 78 -15.87 -3.76 1.66
C ASP A 78 -17.25 -4.21 2.24
N GLU A 79 -18.33 -3.45 2.03
CA GLU A 79 -19.69 -3.76 2.55
C GLU A 79 -20.63 -4.44 1.54
N GLU A 80 -20.15 -4.79 0.34
CA GLU A 80 -20.87 -5.64 -0.63
C GLU A 80 -20.26 -7.06 -0.74
N ASP A 81 -20.28 -7.82 0.35
CA ASP A 81 -20.12 -9.30 0.35
C ASP A 81 -20.84 -9.96 1.55
#